data_AF-A0A314XKT0-F1
#
_entry.id   AF-A0A314XKT0-F1
#
_cell.length_a   1.000
_cell.length_b   1.000
_cell.length_c   1.000
_cell.angle_alpha   90.00
_cell.angle_beta   90.00
_cell.angle_gamma   90.00
#
_symmetry.space_group_name_H-M   'P 1'
#
loop_
_entity.id
_entity.type
_entity.pdbx_description
1 polymer ?
#
loop_
_entity_poly.entity_id
_entity_poly.type
_entity_poly.pdbx_seq_one_letter_code
_entity_poly.pdbx_strand_id
1 'polypeptide(L)'
;MLIHLQDLSTGWLDCDPGPLFKPEYYTFPEWLPPWFPWKGISILPVQWHALCLGLFSSIIAPFGGFFASGFKRAFKVKDFGDSIPGHGGITDRMDCQMVMAIFAYIYHQSFIVPQSLSVEMIIDQILMNLTVEQQQVLFERLKQVLQDRLVG
;
A
#
# COMPACT_ATOMS: atom_id res chain seq x y z
N MET A 1 5.26 -2.41 8.02
CA MET A 1 5.95 -2.80 9.27
C MET A 1 4.97 -2.58 10.40
N LEU A 2 4.13 -3.58 10.66
CA LEU A 2 3.17 -3.52 11.77
C LEU A 2 3.83 -4.27 12.94
N ILE A 3 4.36 -3.50 13.88
CA ILE A 3 4.81 -4.03 15.17
C ILE A 3 3.52 -4.32 15.94
N HIS A 4 3.22 -5.59 16.17
CA HIS A 4 2.12 -5.99 17.05
C HIS A 4 2.46 -5.46 18.45
N LEU A 5 1.63 -4.57 18.99
CA LEU A 5 1.92 -3.80 20.21
C LEU A 5 2.03 -4.65 21.50
N GLN A 6 1.93 -5.98 21.39
CA GLN A 6 1.78 -6.92 22.50
C GLN A 6 3.10 -7.52 23.00
N ASP A 7 4.20 -7.33 22.26
CA ASP A 7 5.50 -8.01 22.51
C ASP A 7 6.58 -7.13 23.19
N LEU A 8 6.23 -5.97 23.75
CA LEU A 8 7.22 -5.07 24.38
C LEU A 8 7.79 -5.56 25.73
N SER A 9 7.38 -6.72 26.24
CA SER A 9 7.72 -7.15 27.62
C SER A 9 8.92 -8.10 27.73
N THR A 10 9.51 -8.62 26.66
CA THR A 10 10.57 -9.63 26.76
C THR A 10 11.79 -9.27 25.90
N GLY A 11 12.93 -9.07 26.55
CA GLY A 11 14.21 -8.63 25.98
C GLY A 11 14.94 -9.66 25.12
N TRP A 12 14.27 -10.20 24.10
CA TRP A 12 14.86 -10.98 23.01
C TRP A 12 14.18 -10.54 21.71
N LEU A 13 14.52 -9.34 21.23
CA LEU A 13 13.97 -8.76 20.02
C LEU A 13 14.70 -9.32 18.79
N ASP A 14 14.46 -10.59 18.47
CA ASP A 14 14.77 -11.11 17.14
C ASP A 14 13.51 -10.96 16.28
N CYS A 15 13.32 -9.75 15.73
CA CYS A 15 12.21 -9.47 14.82
C CYS A 15 12.62 -9.87 13.41
N ASP A 16 12.03 -10.96 12.87
CA ASP A 16 12.21 -11.28 11.45
C ASP A 16 11.59 -10.14 10.61
N PRO A 17 12.40 -9.40 9.83
CA PRO A 17 11.88 -8.31 9.01
C PRO A 17 10.85 -8.86 8.02
N GLY A 18 9.74 -8.13 7.85
CA GLY A 18 8.71 -8.52 6.87
C GLY A 18 9.29 -8.67 5.45
N PRO A 19 8.63 -9.42 4.55
CA PRO A 19 9.17 -9.80 3.24
C PRO A 19 9.60 -8.61 2.37
N LEU A 20 8.98 -7.43 2.54
CA LEU A 20 9.34 -6.18 1.86
C LEU A 20 10.77 -5.69 2.16
N PHE A 21 11.32 -6.09 3.30
CA PHE A 21 12.64 -5.69 3.79
C PHE A 21 13.69 -6.80 3.63
N LYS A 22 13.32 -7.94 3.03
CA LYS A 22 14.25 -9.01 2.68
C LYS A 22 14.84 -8.71 1.29
N PRO A 23 16.17 -8.76 1.12
CA PRO A 23 16.80 -8.47 -0.16
C PRO A 23 16.48 -9.54 -1.20
N GLU A 24 16.15 -9.11 -2.41
CA GLU A 24 15.96 -9.98 -3.57
C GLU A 24 17.16 -9.83 -4.52
N TYR A 25 17.72 -10.96 -4.95
CA TYR A 25 18.93 -10.99 -5.76
C TYR A 25 18.57 -11.12 -7.24
N TYR A 26 18.90 -10.09 -8.01
CA TYR A 26 18.72 -10.09 -9.46
C TYR A 26 20.07 -10.34 -10.15
N THR A 27 20.13 -11.40 -10.95
CA THR A 27 21.27 -11.69 -11.82
C THR A 27 21.15 -10.89 -13.11
N PHE A 28 22.29 -10.39 -13.59
CA PHE A 28 22.31 -9.65 -14.83
C PHE A 28 22.19 -10.59 -16.04
N PRO A 29 21.48 -10.17 -17.10
CA PRO A 29 21.36 -10.95 -18.33
C PRO A 29 22.70 -11.05 -19.07
N GLU A 30 22.93 -12.16 -19.78
CA GLU A 30 24.22 -12.54 -20.37
C GLU A 30 24.73 -11.61 -21.49
N TRP A 31 23.93 -10.66 -21.98
CA TRP A 31 24.35 -9.68 -22.98
C TRP A 31 25.23 -8.57 -22.42
N LEU A 32 25.39 -8.50 -21.08
CA LEU A 32 26.22 -7.49 -20.44
C LEU A 32 27.70 -7.71 -20.76
N PRO A 33 28.42 -6.65 -21.19
CA PRO A 33 29.81 -6.80 -21.55
C PRO A 33 30.67 -7.31 -20.38
N PRO A 34 31.70 -8.13 -20.65
CA PRO A 34 32.54 -8.75 -19.62
C PRO A 34 33.41 -7.77 -18.82
N TRP A 35 33.50 -6.51 -19.26
CA TRP A 35 34.17 -5.43 -18.51
C TRP A 35 33.30 -4.85 -17.38
N PHE A 36 32.03 -5.26 -17.28
CA PHE A 36 31.15 -4.81 -16.21
C PHE A 36 31.45 -5.56 -14.90
N PRO A 37 31.85 -4.86 -13.82
CA PRO A 37 32.37 -5.52 -12.63
C PRO A 37 31.30 -6.18 -11.73
N TRP A 38 30.01 -5.93 -11.98
CA TRP A 38 28.93 -6.32 -11.08
C TRP A 38 28.14 -7.47 -11.71
N LYS A 39 28.10 -8.62 -11.05
CA LYS A 39 27.39 -9.84 -11.54
C LYS A 39 25.92 -9.92 -11.13
N GLY A 40 25.50 -9.07 -10.20
CA GLY A 40 24.11 -8.93 -9.78
C GLY A 40 23.94 -7.77 -8.81
N ILE A 41 22.70 -7.41 -8.54
CA ILE A 41 22.34 -6.39 -7.54
C ILE A 41 21.36 -7.02 -6.54
N SER A 42 21.58 -6.72 -5.26
CA SER A 42 20.62 -6.98 -4.19
C SER A 42 19.73 -5.75 -4.02
N ILE A 43 18.45 -5.87 -4.36
CA ILE A 43 17.48 -4.77 -4.25
C ILE A 43 16.44 -5.17 -3.20
N LEU A 44 16.10 -4.26 -2.30
CA LEU A 44 14.99 -4.49 -1.38
C LEU A 44 13.69 -4.09 -2.10
N PRO A 45 12.61 -4.89 -2.03
CA PRO A 45 11.32 -4.54 -2.62
C PRO A 45 10.79 -3.16 -2.20
N VAL A 46 11.08 -2.72 -0.97
CA VAL A 46 10.73 -1.36 -0.49
C VAL A 46 11.31 -0.24 -1.36
N GLN A 47 12.48 -0.45 -1.97
CA GLN A 47 13.14 0.55 -2.81
C GLN A 47 12.36 0.77 -4.12
N TRP A 48 11.80 -0.31 -4.69
CA TRP A 48 10.93 -0.21 -5.87
C TRP A 48 9.67 0.62 -5.57
N HIS A 49 9.02 0.35 -4.44
CA HIS A 49 7.85 1.13 -4.02
C HIS A 49 8.20 2.60 -3.75
N ALA A 50 9.34 2.88 -3.11
CA ALA A 50 9.81 4.23 -2.87
C ALA A 50 10.08 4.99 -4.18
N LEU A 51 10.66 4.31 -5.18
CA LEU A 51 10.89 4.88 -6.51
C LEU A 51 9.55 5.20 -7.20
N CYS A 52 8.58 4.29 -7.19
CA CYS A 52 7.26 4.53 -7.76
C CYS A 52 6.54 5.72 -7.11
N LEU A 53 6.51 5.76 -5.77
CA LEU A 53 5.90 6.87 -5.02
C LEU A 53 6.63 8.20 -5.26
N GLY A 54 7.97 8.16 -5.32
CA GLY A 54 8.80 9.33 -5.60
C GLY A 54 8.57 9.90 -7.01
N LEU A 55 8.50 9.03 -8.02
CA LEU A 55 8.22 9.42 -9.40
C LEU A 55 6.83 10.04 -9.53
N PHE A 56 5.82 9.41 -8.93
CA PHE A 56 4.46 9.95 -8.91
C PHE A 56 4.42 11.33 -8.23
N SER A 57 5.06 11.45 -7.06
CA SER A 57 5.16 12.73 -6.34
C SER A 57 5.81 13.83 -7.18
N SER A 58 6.91 13.51 -7.87
CA SER A 58 7.61 14.47 -8.75
C SER A 58 6.75 14.96 -9.91
N ILE A 59 5.84 14.13 -10.42
CA ILE A 59 4.95 14.51 -11.52
C ILE A 59 3.78 15.34 -10.99
N ILE A 60 3.19 14.97 -9.85
CA ILE A 60 1.99 15.62 -9.30
C ILE A 60 2.28 16.94 -8.59
N ALA A 61 3.44 17.07 -7.94
CA ALA A 61 3.80 18.28 -7.19
C ALA A 61 3.71 19.58 -8.02
N PRO A 62 4.17 19.63 -9.29
CA PRO A 62 3.93 20.77 -10.18
C PRO A 62 2.44 21.08 -10.42
N PHE A 63 1.60 20.05 -10.62
CA PHE A 63 0.17 20.23 -10.91
C PHE A 63 -0.63 20.74 -9.72
N GLY A 64 -0.25 20.37 -8.49
CA GLY A 64 -0.89 20.88 -7.27
C GLY A 64 -0.83 22.41 -7.19
N GLY A 65 0.34 23.00 -7.45
CA GLY A 65 0.51 24.45 -7.46
C GLY A 65 -0.32 25.17 -8.53
N PHE A 66 -0.51 24.54 -9.69
CA PHE A 66 -1.39 25.08 -10.75
C PHE A 66 -2.88 24.98 -10.39
N PHE A 67 -3.30 23.91 -9.72
CA PHE A 67 -4.69 23.73 -9.30
C PHE A 67 -5.10 24.76 -8.23
N ALA A 68 -4.28 24.94 -7.20
CA ALA A 68 -4.38 26.01 -6.22
C ALA A 68 -4.55 27.40 -6.88
N SER A 69 -3.66 27.71 -7.83
CA SER A 69 -3.69 28.98 -8.56
C SER A 69 -4.98 29.17 -9.40
N GLY A 70 -5.42 28.11 -10.09
CA GLY A 70 -6.64 28.12 -10.91
C GLY A 70 -7.93 28.23 -10.10
N PHE A 71 -8.02 27.51 -8.98
CA PHE A 71 -9.19 27.51 -8.10
C PHE A 71 -9.38 28.88 -7.45
N LYS A 72 -8.30 29.51 -6.97
CA LYS A 72 -8.33 30.88 -6.46
C LYS A 72 -8.83 31.90 -7.49
N ARG A 73 -8.53 31.69 -8.78
CA ARG A 73 -9.01 32.57 -9.87
C ARG A 73 -10.49 32.32 -10.23
N ALA A 74 -10.95 31.08 -10.15
CA ALA A 74 -12.32 30.68 -10.50
C ALA A 74 -13.35 31.19 -9.49
N PHE A 75 -13.03 31.19 -8.20
CA PHE A 75 -14.00 31.56 -7.16
C PHE A 75 -14.08 33.06 -6.88
N LYS A 76 -13.16 33.90 -7.38
CA LYS A 76 -13.10 35.37 -7.12
C LYS A 76 -13.16 35.78 -5.63
N VAL A 77 -13.20 34.83 -4.70
CA VAL A 77 -13.07 35.03 -3.26
C VAL A 77 -11.59 35.21 -2.99
N LYS A 78 -11.16 36.47 -3.06
CA LYS A 78 -10.12 36.97 -2.18
C LYS A 78 -10.68 36.84 -0.75
N ASP A 79 -9.86 36.42 0.21
CA ASP A 79 -10.21 36.41 1.65
C ASP A 79 -10.75 35.10 2.26
N PHE A 80 -10.02 33.99 2.04
CA PHE A 80 -9.70 33.11 3.19
C PHE A 80 -8.24 33.29 3.63
N GLY A 81 -7.69 34.48 3.37
CA GLY A 81 -6.27 34.81 3.53
C GLY A 81 -5.94 35.67 4.76
N ASP A 82 -6.87 35.89 5.69
CA ASP A 82 -6.64 36.70 6.89
C ASP A 82 -6.39 35.88 8.16
N SER A 83 -6.11 34.57 8.06
CA SER A 83 -5.71 33.85 9.27
C SER A 83 -4.27 34.13 9.68
N ILE A 84 -3.31 34.34 8.76
CA ILE A 84 -1.91 34.72 9.11
C ILE A 84 -1.25 35.50 7.94
N PRO A 85 -0.89 36.78 8.10
CA PRO A 85 -0.23 37.56 7.05
C PRO A 85 1.22 37.09 6.87
N GLY A 86 1.57 36.63 5.67
CA GLY A 86 2.93 36.24 5.28
C GLY A 86 3.19 34.73 5.15
N HIS A 87 2.26 33.89 5.58
CA HIS A 87 2.28 32.44 5.32
C HIS A 87 1.21 32.11 4.28
N GLY A 88 1.62 31.67 3.08
CA GLY A 88 0.69 31.29 2.00
C GLY A 88 -0.44 30.36 2.51
N GLY A 89 -1.64 30.53 1.96
CA GLY A 89 -2.86 29.90 2.46
C GLY A 89 -2.74 28.39 2.64
N ILE A 90 -3.21 27.87 3.78
CA ILE A 90 -3.24 26.44 4.11
C ILE A 90 -3.95 25.65 2.99
N THR A 91 -4.97 26.23 2.36
CA THR A 91 -5.73 25.61 1.26
C THR A 91 -4.87 25.25 0.04
N ASP A 92 -3.87 26.07 -0.32
CA ASP A 92 -2.94 25.78 -1.44
C ASP A 92 -1.85 24.76 -1.06
N ARG A 93 -1.70 24.47 0.24
CA ARG A 93 -0.76 23.44 0.73
C ARG A 93 -1.47 22.11 0.91
N MET A 94 -2.76 22.13 1.22
CA MET A 94 -3.52 20.92 1.54
C MET A 94 -4.09 20.21 0.31
N ASP A 95 -4.28 20.89 -0.82
CA ASP A 95 -4.81 20.28 -2.04
C ASP A 95 -3.84 19.24 -2.64
N CYS A 96 -2.57 19.59 -2.82
CA CYS A 96 -1.54 18.67 -3.28
C CYS A 96 -1.28 17.54 -2.27
N GLN A 97 -1.28 17.87 -0.98
CA GLN A 97 -1.04 16.88 0.09
C GLN A 97 -2.20 15.88 0.19
N MET A 98 -3.44 16.32 0.00
CA MET A 98 -4.61 15.43 0.00
C MET A 98 -4.55 14.44 -1.17
N VAL A 99 -4.22 14.91 -2.38
CA VAL A 99 -4.07 14.03 -3.55
C VAL A 99 -2.94 13.01 -3.33
N MET A 100 -1.80 13.46 -2.81
CA MET A 100 -0.67 12.58 -2.49
C MET A 100 -1.03 11.56 -1.40
N ALA A 101 -1.75 11.97 -0.37
CA ALA A 101 -2.18 11.09 0.71
C ALA A 101 -3.14 10.00 0.23
N ILE A 102 -4.14 10.36 -0.59
CA ILE A 102 -5.10 9.41 -1.16
C ILE A 102 -4.36 8.38 -2.03
N PHE A 103 -3.46 8.84 -2.90
CA PHE A 103 -2.67 7.94 -3.73
C PHE A 103 -1.79 7.00 -2.91
N ALA A 104 -1.05 7.54 -1.93
CA ALA A 104 -0.20 6.73 -1.05
C ALA A 104 -1.00 5.68 -0.28
N TYR A 105 -2.20 6.03 0.21
CA TYR A 105 -3.08 5.10 0.89
C TYR A 105 -3.53 3.96 -0.02
N ILE A 106 -4.06 4.28 -1.21
CA ILE A 106 -4.52 3.27 -2.18
C ILE A 106 -3.35 2.38 -2.61
N TYR A 107 -2.19 2.98 -2.90
CA TYR A 107 -0.99 2.25 -3.28
C TYR A 107 -0.53 1.29 -2.17
N HIS A 108 -0.52 1.75 -0.93
CA HIS A 108 -0.16 0.93 0.21
C HIS A 108 -1.12 -0.26 0.38
N GLN A 109 -2.44 -0.03 0.34
CA GLN A 109 -3.42 -1.10 0.46
C GLN A 109 -3.39 -2.10 -0.70
N SER A 110 -3.06 -1.64 -1.91
CA SER A 110 -3.11 -2.48 -3.11
C SER A 110 -1.82 -3.28 -3.33
N PHE A 111 -0.66 -2.69 -3.05
CA PHE A 111 0.64 -3.27 -3.42
C PHE A 111 1.54 -3.63 -2.25
N ILE A 112 1.38 -2.99 -1.09
CA ILE A 112 2.28 -3.18 0.07
C ILE A 112 1.66 -4.11 1.11
N VAL A 113 0.36 -3.96 1.38
CA VAL A 113 -0.34 -4.80 2.35
C VAL A 113 -0.63 -6.17 1.71
N PRO A 114 -0.09 -7.28 2.26
CA PRO A 114 -0.50 -8.60 1.82
C PRO A 114 -1.98 -8.79 2.18
N GLN A 115 -2.81 -9.12 1.18
CA GLN A 115 -4.19 -9.53 1.41
C GLN A 115 -4.22 -10.94 2.02
N SER A 116 -3.90 -11.03 3.31
CA SER A 116 -4.13 -12.25 4.08
C SER A 116 -5.62 -12.37 4.35
N LEU A 117 -6.34 -13.11 3.49
CA LEU A 117 -7.68 -13.57 3.82
C LEU A 117 -7.55 -14.59 4.95
N SER A 118 -7.75 -14.16 6.20
CA SER A 118 -7.85 -15.08 7.33
C SER A 118 -9.10 -15.94 7.17
N VAL A 119 -9.03 -17.20 7.63
CA VAL A 119 -10.17 -18.11 7.68
C VAL A 119 -11.32 -17.47 8.47
N GLU A 120 -10.99 -16.71 9.52
CA GLU A 120 -11.96 -15.95 10.32
C GLU A 120 -12.72 -14.92 9.48
N MET A 121 -12.03 -14.14 8.64
CA MET A 121 -12.67 -13.16 7.75
C MET A 121 -13.61 -13.81 6.75
N ILE A 122 -13.26 -15.00 6.24
CA ILE A 122 -14.10 -15.76 5.32
C ILE A 122 -15.34 -16.29 6.04
N ILE A 123 -15.18 -16.82 7.26
CA ILE A 123 -16.30 -17.31 8.08
C ILE A 123 -17.26 -16.16 8.39
N ASP A 124 -16.75 -15.02 8.85
CA ASP A 124 -17.58 -13.85 9.16
C ASP A 124 -18.32 -13.33 7.92
N GLN A 125 -17.65 -13.30 6.76
CA GLN A 125 -18.28 -12.92 5.49
C GLN A 125 -19.42 -13.89 5.11
N ILE A 126 -19.25 -15.19 5.36
CA ILE A 126 -20.30 -16.21 5.11
C ILE A 126 -21.46 -16.02 6.08
N LEU A 127 -21.19 -15.82 7.37
CA LEU A 127 -22.22 -15.70 8.41
C LEU A 127 -23.06 -14.43 8.25
N MET A 128 -22.44 -13.32 7.84
CA MET A 128 -23.14 -12.04 7.66
C MET A 128 -23.95 -11.98 6.37
N ASN A 129 -23.58 -12.73 5.33
CA ASN A 129 -24.12 -12.53 3.98
C ASN A 129 -25.01 -13.69 3.48
N LEU A 130 -24.99 -14.86 4.13
CA LEU A 130 -25.82 -16.03 3.75
C LEU A 130 -26.87 -16.35 4.81
N THR A 131 -28.02 -16.85 4.35
CA THR A 131 -29.05 -17.42 5.25
C THR A 131 -28.65 -18.80 5.76
N VAL A 132 -29.26 -19.24 6.86
CA VAL A 132 -28.95 -20.51 7.53
C VAL A 132 -29.05 -21.71 6.57
N GLU A 133 -30.04 -21.72 5.66
CA GLU A 133 -30.19 -22.78 4.66
C GLU A 133 -29.02 -22.79 3.65
N GLN A 134 -28.58 -21.62 3.20
CA GLN A 134 -27.45 -21.50 2.27
C GLN A 134 -26.14 -21.90 2.94
N GLN A 135 -25.98 -21.61 4.23
CA GLN A 135 -24.82 -22.03 5.02
C GLN A 135 -24.71 -23.57 5.10
N GLN A 136 -25.84 -24.26 5.28
CA GLN A 136 -25.88 -25.72 5.31
C GLN A 136 -25.51 -26.33 3.96
N VAL A 137 -26.04 -25.79 2.86
CA VAL A 137 -25.68 -26.24 1.50
C VAL A 137 -24.19 -26.01 1.20
N LEU A 138 -23.65 -24.85 1.60
CA LEU A 138 -22.23 -24.55 1.45
C LEU A 138 -21.35 -25.55 2.23
N PHE A 139 -21.73 -25.86 3.48
CA PHE A 139 -21.00 -26.80 4.32
C PHE A 139 -20.95 -28.21 3.71
N GLU A 140 -22.08 -28.73 3.23
CA GLU A 140 -22.13 -30.06 2.60
C GLU A 140 -21.30 -30.09 1.31
N ARG A 141 -21.33 -29.03 0.50
CA ARG A 141 -20.48 -28.91 -0.71
C ARG A 141 -19.00 -28.86 -0.36
N LEU A 142 -18.61 -28.08 0.65
CA LEU A 142 -17.23 -27.97 1.09
C LEU A 142 -16.70 -29.32 1.59
N LYS A 143 -17.50 -30.04 2.39
CA LYS A 143 -17.19 -31.37 2.90
C LYS A 143 -16.96 -32.37 1.76
N GLN A 144 -17.82 -32.36 0.75
CA GLN A 144 -17.69 -33.24 -0.42
C GLN A 144 -16.37 -33.00 -1.17
N VAL A 145 -16.03 -31.74 -1.45
CA VAL A 145 -14.78 -31.37 -2.14
C VAL A 145 -13.54 -31.79 -1.34
N LEU A 146 -13.58 -31.64 -0.01
CA LEU A 146 -12.48 -32.06 0.86
C LEU A 146 -12.32 -33.57 0.90
N GLN A 147 -13.42 -34.34 0.92
CA GLN A 147 -13.37 -35.79 0.85
C GLN A 147 -12.77 -36.27 -0.48
N ASP A 148 -13.19 -35.69 -1.60
CA ASP A 148 -12.64 -36.04 -2.93
C ASP A 148 -11.12 -35.77 -3.01
N ARG A 149 -10.65 -34.69 -2.38
CA ARG A 149 -9.22 -34.31 -2.31
C ARG A 149 -8.37 -35.19 -1.40
N LEU A 150 -8.99 -35.88 -0.44
CA LEU A 150 -8.28 -36.76 0.51
C LEU A 150 -8.20 -38.21 0.02
N VAL A 151 -9.10 -38.61 -0.90
CA VAL A 151 -9.19 -39.97 -1.43
C VAL A 151 -8.46 -40.12 -2.78
N GLY A 152 -8.19 -39.02 -3.50
CA GLY A 152 -7.34 -38.99 -4.70
C GLY A 152 -5.90 -38.63 -4.42
#